data_AF-A0A934TEW6-F1
#
_entry.id   AF-A0A934TEW6-F1
#
_cell.length_a   1.000
_cell.length_b   1.000
_cell.length_c   1.000
_cell.angle_alpha   90.00
_cell.angle_beta   90.00
_cell.angle_gamma   90.00
#
_symmetry.space_group_name_H-M   'P 1'
#
loop_
_entity.id
_entity.type
_entity.pdbx_description
1 polymer ?
#
loop_
_entity_poly.entity_id
_entity_poly.type
_entity_poly.pdbx_seq_one_letter_code
_entity_poly.pdbx_strand_id
1 'polypeptide(L)'
;MKKYLLYIVFILFPIAGFAQVVRQGDSFVEVSEIEGKVTFLKEIASKNSVSQDANYKILKDWAIINYGKDPFISSVRHDTQNKEFIAKSRIELLLPANSKGVREKMIMRYRINGFIFQDKCVLEITGISYLYENAKNDKLLPRVIRAEDFITDKAIEVDDNLKEFRVNTRKSTLFFLNQIAEDFERKFGY
;
A
#
# COMPACT_ATOMS: atom_id res chain seq x y z
N MET A 1 -17.45 -43.75 4.79
CA MET A 1 -16.96 -42.91 3.66
C MET A 1 -17.48 -41.47 3.70
N LYS A 2 -18.74 -41.19 4.07
CA LYS A 2 -19.25 -39.80 4.17
C LYS A 2 -18.65 -38.93 5.30
N LYS A 3 -18.14 -39.52 6.40
CA LYS A 3 -17.52 -38.77 7.51
C LYS A 3 -16.15 -38.17 7.17
N TYR A 4 -15.40 -38.78 6.24
CA TYR A 4 -14.10 -38.26 5.81
C TYR A 4 -14.21 -37.16 4.75
N LEU A 5 -15.36 -37.06 4.07
CA LEU A 5 -15.61 -36.01 3.07
C LEU A 5 -15.70 -34.62 3.73
N LEU A 6 -16.24 -34.55 4.96
CA LEU A 6 -16.38 -33.28 5.71
C LEU A 6 -15.02 -32.72 6.15
N TYR A 7 -14.04 -33.58 6.46
CA TYR A 7 -12.69 -33.16 6.85
C TYR A 7 -11.88 -32.62 5.67
N ILE A 8 -12.09 -33.12 4.45
CA ILE A 8 -11.42 -32.64 3.24
C ILE A 8 -11.88 -31.20 2.90
N VAL A 9 -13.14 -30.86 3.16
CA VAL A 9 -13.68 -29.50 2.92
C VAL A 9 -13.10 -28.48 3.91
N PHE A 10 -12.80 -28.86 5.15
CA PHE A 10 -12.19 -27.96 6.13
C PHE A 10 -10.69 -27.70 5.88
N ILE A 11 -9.98 -28.59 5.19
CA ILE A 11 -8.55 -28.43 4.86
C ILE A 11 -8.34 -27.50 3.66
N LEU A 12 -9.35 -27.33 2.80
CA LEU A 12 -9.27 -26.46 1.61
C LEU A 12 -9.56 -24.98 1.92
N PHE A 13 -9.96 -24.64 3.16
CA PHE A 13 -10.37 -23.28 3.52
C PHE A 13 -9.29 -22.28 4.01
N PRO A 14 -7.97 -22.57 4.11
CA PRO A 14 -6.99 -21.51 4.37
C PRO A 14 -6.32 -20.95 3.10
N ILE A 15 -6.76 -21.32 1.89
CA ILE A 15 -6.11 -20.85 0.65
C ILE A 15 -6.43 -19.37 0.37
N ALA A 16 -7.55 -18.86 0.89
CA ALA A 16 -7.94 -17.45 0.70
C ALA A 16 -7.05 -16.44 1.47
N GLY A 17 -6.18 -16.90 2.36
CA GLY A 17 -5.23 -16.03 3.11
C GLY A 17 -3.99 -15.61 2.31
N PHE A 18 -3.75 -16.17 1.12
CA PHE A 18 -2.52 -15.91 0.34
C PHE A 18 -2.68 -14.86 -0.78
N ALA A 19 -3.85 -14.22 -0.90
CA ALA A 19 -4.10 -13.18 -1.91
C ALA A 19 -3.58 -11.77 -1.52
N GLN A 20 -2.85 -11.64 -0.40
CA GLN A 20 -2.40 -10.35 0.14
C GLN A 20 -1.19 -9.76 -0.61
N VAL A 21 -0.56 -10.57 -1.47
CA VAL A 21 0.60 -10.18 -2.26
C VAL A 21 0.20 -10.00 -3.72
N VAL A 22 0.34 -8.78 -4.21
CA VAL A 22 0.16 -8.45 -5.63
C VAL A 22 1.43 -8.83 -6.38
N ARG A 23 1.28 -9.56 -7.48
CA ARG A 23 2.41 -10.02 -8.31
C ARG A 23 2.73 -9.00 -9.39
N GLN A 24 3.89 -9.16 -10.01
CA GLN A 24 4.32 -8.39 -11.17
C GLN A 24 3.22 -8.34 -12.25
N GLY A 25 2.96 -7.14 -12.79
CA GLY A 25 1.92 -6.88 -13.80
C GLY A 25 0.51 -6.69 -13.24
N ASP A 26 0.24 -7.13 -12.01
CA ASP A 26 -1.07 -6.97 -11.38
C ASP A 26 -1.22 -5.65 -10.61
N SER A 27 -2.45 -5.17 -10.45
CA SER A 27 -2.75 -3.96 -9.67
C SER A 27 -3.32 -4.28 -8.29
N PHE A 28 -3.08 -3.40 -7.32
CA PHE A 28 -3.85 -3.35 -6.08
C PHE A 28 -5.30 -2.99 -6.39
N VAL A 29 -6.20 -3.97 -6.24
CA VAL A 29 -7.65 -3.81 -6.40
C VAL A 29 -8.39 -3.82 -5.06
N GLU A 30 -7.77 -4.39 -4.03
CA GLU A 30 -8.32 -4.57 -2.69
C GLU A 30 -7.37 -4.02 -1.62
N VAL A 31 -7.93 -3.73 -0.44
CA VAL A 31 -7.17 -3.23 0.71
C VAL A 31 -6.85 -4.42 1.60
N SER A 32 -5.58 -4.84 1.58
CA SER A 32 -5.11 -6.00 2.36
C SER A 32 -4.79 -5.62 3.81
N GLU A 33 -5.08 -6.54 4.73
CA GLU A 33 -4.79 -6.39 6.17
C GLU A 33 -3.90 -7.54 6.67
N ILE A 34 -2.73 -7.22 7.20
CA ILE A 34 -1.81 -8.17 7.84
C ILE A 34 -1.76 -7.81 9.32
N GLU A 35 -2.14 -8.74 10.20
CA GLU A 35 -2.17 -8.53 11.65
C GLU A 35 -2.93 -7.27 12.10
N GLY A 36 -4.05 -6.95 11.41
CA GLY A 36 -4.85 -5.76 11.71
C GLY A 36 -4.15 -4.44 11.36
N LYS A 37 -3.27 -4.46 10.36
CA LYS A 37 -2.64 -3.29 9.75
C LYS A 37 -2.90 -3.33 8.27
N VAL A 38 -3.31 -2.20 7.70
CA VAL A 38 -3.42 -2.06 6.25
C VAL A 38 -2.01 -2.12 5.67
N THR A 39 -1.78 -3.14 4.85
CA THR A 39 -0.47 -3.43 4.27
C THR A 39 -0.65 -3.88 2.83
N PHE A 40 0.06 -3.22 1.93
CA PHE A 40 0.13 -3.56 0.51
C PHE A 40 1.48 -4.15 0.19
N LEU A 41 1.49 -5.36 -0.37
CA LEU A 41 2.71 -6.06 -0.78
C LEU A 41 2.74 -6.22 -2.29
N LYS A 42 3.83 -5.80 -2.91
CA LYS A 42 4.12 -6.03 -4.33
C LYS A 42 5.37 -6.88 -4.45
N GLU A 43 5.26 -8.02 -5.12
CA GLU A 43 6.39 -8.88 -5.44
C GLU A 43 6.68 -8.85 -6.93
N ILE A 44 7.92 -8.59 -7.27
CA ILE A 44 8.44 -8.71 -8.63
C ILE A 44 9.64 -9.66 -8.65
N ALA A 45 9.87 -10.32 -9.78
CA ALA A 45 11.05 -11.15 -9.92
C ALA A 45 12.31 -10.28 -9.82
N SER A 46 13.34 -10.80 -9.14
CA SER A 46 14.67 -10.20 -9.27
C SER A 46 15.19 -10.46 -10.67
N LYS A 47 16.09 -9.62 -11.15
CA LYS A 47 16.78 -9.89 -12.40
C LYS A 47 17.73 -11.07 -12.20
N ASN A 48 17.36 -12.25 -12.69
CA ASN A 48 18.15 -13.49 -12.55
C ASN A 48 19.56 -13.39 -13.16
N SER A 49 19.78 -12.46 -14.10
CA SER A 49 21.08 -12.19 -14.71
C SER A 49 22.01 -11.32 -13.87
N VAL A 50 21.57 -10.81 -12.70
CA VAL A 50 22.39 -9.94 -11.84
C VAL A 50 22.39 -10.45 -10.40
N SER A 51 23.47 -10.16 -9.68
CA SER A 51 23.61 -10.57 -8.27
C SER A 51 22.55 -9.90 -7.38
N GLN A 52 22.31 -10.47 -6.20
CA GLN A 52 21.45 -9.81 -5.19
C GLN A 52 21.92 -8.40 -4.84
N ASP A 53 23.24 -8.15 -4.85
CA ASP A 53 23.79 -6.82 -4.57
C ASP A 53 23.50 -5.82 -5.69
N ALA A 54 23.47 -6.29 -6.94
CA ALA A 54 23.06 -5.48 -8.07
C ALA A 54 21.55 -5.17 -8.02
N ASN A 55 20.70 -6.15 -7.67
CA ASN A 55 19.27 -5.90 -7.43
C ASN A 55 19.04 -4.91 -6.28
N TYR A 56 19.77 -5.04 -5.17
CA TYR A 56 19.73 -4.08 -4.09
C TYR A 56 20.20 -2.68 -4.50
N LYS A 57 21.21 -2.60 -5.39
CA LYS A 57 21.62 -1.29 -5.94
C LYS A 57 20.48 -0.62 -6.71
N ILE A 58 19.74 -1.36 -7.54
CA ILE A 58 18.58 -0.84 -8.28
C ILE A 58 17.53 -0.31 -7.29
N LEU A 59 17.23 -1.10 -6.25
CA LEU A 59 16.30 -0.76 -5.19
C LEU A 59 16.70 0.53 -4.45
N LYS A 60 17.97 0.62 -4.04
CA LYS A 60 18.55 1.80 -3.38
C LYS A 60 18.47 3.04 -4.26
N ASP A 61 18.86 2.92 -5.54
CA ASP A 61 18.81 4.04 -6.48
C ASP A 61 17.37 4.53 -6.68
N TRP A 62 16.40 3.62 -6.78
CA TRP A 62 14.97 3.94 -6.86
C TRP A 62 14.48 4.74 -5.64
N ALA A 63 14.85 4.28 -4.44
CA ALA A 63 14.46 4.93 -3.20
C ALA A 63 15.06 6.33 -3.06
N ILE A 64 16.32 6.54 -3.47
CA ILE A 64 16.97 7.86 -3.47
C ILE A 64 16.23 8.82 -4.42
N ILE A 65 15.89 8.37 -5.62
CA ILE A 65 15.20 9.19 -6.63
C ILE A 65 13.81 9.61 -6.14
N ASN A 66 13.08 8.69 -5.51
CA ASN A 66 11.68 8.91 -5.10
C ASN A 66 11.53 9.56 -3.73
N TYR A 67 12.46 9.32 -2.80
CA TYR A 67 12.32 9.73 -1.39
C TYR A 67 13.51 10.50 -0.81
N GLY A 68 14.58 10.69 -1.58
CA GLY A 68 15.80 11.38 -1.12
C GLY A 68 15.87 12.88 -1.43
N LYS A 69 14.86 13.45 -2.11
CA LYS A 69 14.93 14.83 -2.65
C LYS A 69 14.51 15.92 -1.65
N ASP A 70 13.39 15.73 -0.96
CA ASP A 70 12.81 16.75 -0.08
C ASP A 70 12.61 16.19 1.34
N PRO A 71 13.42 16.62 2.34
CA PRO A 71 13.34 16.14 3.71
C PRO A 71 12.05 16.54 4.44
N PHE A 72 11.31 17.55 3.95
CA PHE A 72 10.02 17.95 4.54
C PHE A 72 8.85 17.07 4.06
N ILE A 73 9.05 16.36 2.95
CA ILE A 73 8.06 15.46 2.35
C ILE A 73 8.40 14.00 2.65
N SER A 74 9.67 13.62 2.59
CA SER A 74 10.09 12.23 2.81
C SER A 74 11.43 12.12 3.51
N SER A 75 11.64 10.96 4.14
CA SER A 75 12.94 10.55 4.67
C SER A 75 13.18 9.11 4.25
N VAL A 76 14.42 8.78 3.88
CA VAL A 76 14.82 7.43 3.47
C VAL A 76 16.06 7.00 4.25
N ARG A 77 16.05 5.76 4.74
CA ARG A 77 17.20 5.07 5.33
C ARG A 77 17.49 3.80 4.56
N HIS A 78 18.75 3.42 4.51
CA HIS A 78 19.22 2.22 3.83
C HIS A 78 19.86 1.27 4.84
N ASP A 79 19.51 0.00 4.76
CA ASP A 79 20.10 -1.09 5.52
C ASP A 79 20.82 -2.02 4.56
N THR A 80 22.14 -1.87 4.48
CA THR A 80 22.98 -2.68 3.59
C THR A 80 23.10 -4.12 4.04
N GLN A 81 22.92 -4.40 5.34
CA GLN A 81 23.01 -5.76 5.89
C GLN A 81 21.78 -6.57 5.47
N ASN A 82 20.59 -5.98 5.60
CA ASN A 82 19.32 -6.62 5.22
C ASN A 82 18.92 -6.36 3.76
N LYS A 83 19.74 -5.62 3.00
CA LYS A 83 19.46 -5.22 1.61
C LYS A 83 18.07 -4.58 1.47
N GLU A 84 17.78 -3.65 2.37
CA GLU A 84 16.48 -2.99 2.51
C GLU A 84 16.65 -1.47 2.43
N PHE A 85 15.66 -0.77 1.88
CA PHE A 85 15.43 0.63 2.21
C PHE A 85 14.11 0.78 2.97
N ILE A 86 14.04 1.79 3.82
CA ILE A 86 12.82 2.19 4.51
C ILE A 86 12.65 3.68 4.33
N ALA A 87 11.51 4.08 3.80
CA ALA A 87 11.14 5.47 3.66
C ALA A 87 9.81 5.77 4.36
N LYS A 88 9.70 7.00 4.86
CA LYS A 88 8.43 7.60 5.30
C LYS A 88 8.16 8.78 4.41
N SER A 89 6.94 8.90 3.90
CA SER A 89 6.57 9.95 2.97
C SER A 89 5.16 10.44 3.21
N ARG A 90 4.86 11.61 2.63
CA ARG A 90 3.52 12.19 2.60
C ARG A 90 3.19 12.69 1.20
N ILE A 91 1.92 12.61 0.80
CA ILE A 91 1.43 13.16 -0.45
C ILE A 91 0.04 13.75 -0.27
N GLU A 92 -0.30 14.78 -1.05
CA GLU A 92 -1.68 15.24 -1.17
C GLU A 92 -2.43 14.33 -2.17
N LEU A 93 -3.47 13.66 -1.68
CA LEU A 93 -4.42 12.90 -2.49
C LEU A 93 -5.57 13.82 -2.88
N LEU A 94 -5.76 14.01 -4.19
CA LEU A 94 -6.99 14.56 -4.72
C LEU A 94 -8.03 13.43 -4.80
N LEU A 95 -9.20 13.64 -4.18
CA LEU A 95 -10.28 12.66 -4.20
C LEU A 95 -11.16 12.82 -5.45
N PRO A 96 -11.81 11.75 -5.93
CA PRO A 96 -12.88 11.86 -6.91
C PRO A 96 -13.94 12.87 -6.45
N ALA A 97 -14.59 13.52 -7.42
CA ALA A 97 -15.71 14.38 -7.12
C ALA A 97 -16.81 13.57 -6.42
N ASN A 98 -17.35 14.11 -5.34
CA ASN A 98 -18.48 13.52 -4.62
C ASN A 98 -19.80 13.75 -5.39
N SER A 99 -20.89 13.21 -4.85
CA SER A 99 -22.27 13.35 -5.33
C SER A 99 -22.72 14.80 -5.52
N LYS A 100 -22.06 15.76 -4.86
CA LYS A 100 -22.29 17.21 -4.98
C LYS A 100 -21.33 17.90 -5.95
N GLY A 101 -20.49 17.15 -6.66
CA GLY A 101 -19.48 17.67 -7.58
C GLY A 101 -18.24 18.27 -6.91
N VAL A 102 -18.11 18.16 -5.59
CA VAL A 102 -16.98 18.73 -4.83
C VAL A 102 -15.81 17.75 -4.82
N ARG A 103 -14.62 18.24 -5.17
CA ARG A 103 -13.36 17.50 -5.07
C ARG A 103 -12.68 17.82 -3.75
N GLU A 104 -12.72 16.86 -2.86
CA GLU A 104 -12.03 16.93 -1.57
C GLU A 104 -10.56 16.52 -1.72
N LYS A 105 -9.75 16.80 -0.70
CA LYS A 105 -8.35 16.39 -0.64
C LYS A 105 -7.95 15.90 0.75
N MET A 106 -6.94 15.06 0.80
CA MET A 106 -6.35 14.58 2.06
C MET A 106 -4.84 14.51 1.93
N ILE A 107 -4.10 14.74 3.02
CA ILE A 107 -2.67 14.39 3.03
C ILE A 107 -2.55 12.96 3.52
N MET A 108 -2.11 12.05 2.66
CA MET A 108 -1.77 10.69 3.05
C MET A 108 -0.32 10.63 3.53
N ARG A 109 -0.08 10.05 4.69
CA ARG A 109 1.23 9.64 5.19
C ARG A 109 1.34 8.13 5.09
N TYR A 110 2.51 7.63 4.72
CA TYR A 110 2.76 6.19 4.60
C TYR A 110 4.23 5.87 4.86
N ARG A 111 4.48 4.62 5.24
CA ARG A 111 5.80 3.99 5.25
C ARG A 111 5.89 3.06 4.05
N ILE A 112 7.03 3.08 3.37
CA ILE A 112 7.33 2.18 2.27
C ILE A 112 8.69 1.55 2.51
N ASN A 113 8.73 0.22 2.45
CA ASN A 113 9.94 -0.57 2.54
C ASN A 113 10.14 -1.28 1.21
N GLY A 114 11.39 -1.41 0.79
CA GLY A 114 11.74 -2.33 -0.28
C GLY A 114 12.86 -3.22 0.19
N PHE A 115 12.81 -4.52 -0.12
CA PHE A 115 13.81 -5.48 0.30
C PHE A 115 13.92 -6.64 -0.69
N ILE A 116 15.07 -7.32 -0.66
CA ILE A 116 15.27 -8.55 -1.42
C ILE A 116 14.94 -9.74 -0.52
N PHE A 117 14.02 -10.59 -0.98
CA PHE A 117 13.67 -11.85 -0.31
C PHE A 117 13.81 -12.99 -1.29
N GLN A 118 14.76 -13.89 -1.04
CA GLN A 118 15.13 -14.98 -1.96
C GLN A 118 15.52 -14.43 -3.35
N ASP A 119 14.75 -14.78 -4.38
CA ASP A 119 14.87 -14.35 -5.77
C ASP A 119 13.86 -13.25 -6.13
N LYS A 120 13.22 -12.62 -5.14
CA LYS A 120 12.20 -11.59 -5.35
C LYS A 120 12.64 -10.24 -4.79
N CYS A 121 12.18 -9.20 -5.46
CA CYS A 121 12.21 -7.84 -4.95
C CYS A 121 10.81 -7.50 -4.45
N VAL A 122 10.71 -7.14 -3.17
CA VAL A 122 9.44 -6.91 -2.48
C VAL A 122 9.32 -5.44 -2.13
N LEU A 123 8.15 -4.86 -2.40
CA LEU A 123 7.76 -3.54 -1.96
C LEU A 123 6.61 -3.69 -0.96
N GLU A 124 6.78 -3.15 0.23
CA GLU A 124 5.78 -3.14 1.29
C GLU A 124 5.37 -1.69 1.57
N ILE A 125 4.07 -1.42 1.57
CA ILE A 125 3.51 -0.11 1.92
C ILE A 125 2.56 -0.30 3.10
N THR A 126 2.85 0.38 4.21
CA THR A 126 2.15 0.21 5.49
C THR A 126 2.12 1.52 6.28
N GLY A 127 1.56 1.51 7.49
CA GLY A 127 1.52 2.66 8.38
C GLY A 127 0.78 3.86 7.78
N ILE A 128 -0.27 3.58 7.00
CA ILE A 128 -1.01 4.59 6.25
C ILE A 128 -1.93 5.37 7.20
N SER A 129 -1.88 6.69 7.11
CA SER A 129 -2.79 7.60 7.80
C SER A 129 -3.13 8.80 6.93
N TYR A 130 -4.32 9.37 7.16
CA TYR A 130 -4.84 10.50 6.41
C TYR A 130 -5.01 11.70 7.32
N LEU A 131 -4.54 12.85 6.85
CA LEU A 131 -4.80 14.13 7.50
C LEU A 131 -5.91 14.85 6.74
N TYR A 132 -6.97 15.15 7.46
CA TYR A 132 -8.09 15.94 6.95
C TYR A 132 -7.89 17.40 7.35
N GLU A 133 -7.51 18.25 6.39
CA GLU A 133 -7.19 19.66 6.66
C GLU A 133 -8.43 20.47 7.07
N ASN A 134 -9.60 20.09 6.56
CA ASN A 134 -10.88 20.76 6.84
C ASN A 134 -11.43 20.46 8.25
N ALA A 135 -10.77 19.59 9.03
CA ALA A 135 -11.17 19.23 10.40
C ALA A 135 -11.31 20.43 11.36
N LYS A 136 -10.71 21.59 11.03
CA LYS A 136 -10.82 22.82 11.83
C LYS A 136 -12.16 23.53 11.68
N ASN A 137 -12.76 23.45 10.49
CA ASN A 137 -14.03 24.11 10.17
C ASN A 137 -15.20 23.11 10.23
N ASP A 138 -14.89 21.82 10.05
CA ASP A 138 -15.84 20.73 10.03
C ASP A 138 -15.38 19.63 11.00
N LYS A 139 -16.12 19.42 12.09
CA LYS A 139 -15.78 18.42 13.12
C LYS A 139 -16.19 16.99 12.72
N LEU A 140 -16.63 16.76 11.47
CA LEU A 140 -17.06 15.45 10.99
C LEU A 140 -15.99 14.36 11.13
N LEU A 141 -14.71 14.72 11.00
CA LEU A 141 -13.61 13.76 11.05
C LEU A 141 -12.49 14.23 11.99
N PRO A 142 -11.80 13.29 12.67
CA PRO A 142 -10.60 13.65 13.40
C PRO A 142 -9.52 14.13 12.44
N ARG A 143 -8.60 14.96 12.95
CA ARG A 143 -7.51 15.53 12.15
C ARG A 143 -6.62 14.46 11.51
N VAL A 144 -6.42 13.32 12.19
CA VAL A 144 -5.62 12.19 11.72
C VAL A 144 -6.48 10.94 11.80
N ILE A 145 -6.57 10.20 10.70
CA ILE A 145 -7.38 8.99 10.56
C ILE A 145 -6.46 7.86 10.11
N ARG A 146 -6.57 6.67 10.70
CA ARG A 146 -5.80 5.50 10.27
C ARG A 146 -6.47 4.82 9.08
N ALA A 147 -5.69 4.20 8.20
CA ALA A 147 -6.23 3.47 7.07
C ALA A 147 -7.11 2.28 7.49
N GLU A 148 -6.72 1.59 8.57
CA GLU A 148 -7.48 0.48 9.16
C GLU A 148 -8.95 0.84 9.45
N ASP A 149 -9.17 2.08 9.91
CA ASP A 149 -10.48 2.56 10.33
C ASP A 149 -11.27 3.25 9.19
N PHE A 150 -10.71 3.31 7.97
CA PHE A 150 -11.21 4.22 6.94
C PHE A 150 -11.33 3.67 5.52
N ILE A 151 -10.40 2.81 5.09
CA ILE A 151 -10.38 2.32 3.71
C ILE A 151 -10.55 0.81 3.57
N THR A 152 -10.54 0.07 4.69
CA THR A 152 -10.81 -1.37 4.73
C THR A 152 -12.23 -1.68 4.26
N ASP A 153 -12.48 -2.91 3.83
CA ASP A 153 -13.83 -3.36 3.43
C ASP A 153 -14.84 -3.11 4.55
N LYS A 154 -14.48 -3.49 5.78
CA LYS A 154 -15.28 -3.24 6.97
C LYS A 154 -15.59 -1.75 7.18
N ALA A 155 -14.63 -0.85 6.94
CA ALA A 155 -14.83 0.58 7.12
C ALA A 155 -15.77 1.17 6.04
N ILE A 156 -15.66 0.72 4.78
CA ILE A 156 -16.51 1.25 3.70
C ILE A 156 -17.94 0.67 3.73
N GLU A 157 -18.15 -0.48 4.37
CA GLU A 157 -19.47 -1.09 4.57
C GLU A 157 -20.37 -0.29 5.51
N VAL A 158 -19.79 0.49 6.44
CA VAL A 158 -20.55 1.36 7.35
C VAL A 158 -21.36 2.36 6.52
N ASP A 159 -22.68 2.32 6.69
CA ASP A 159 -23.62 3.18 5.97
C ASP A 159 -23.93 4.43 6.80
N ASP A 160 -23.14 5.47 6.56
CA ASP A 160 -23.29 6.79 7.19
C ASP A 160 -22.99 7.91 6.17
N ASN A 161 -23.03 9.16 6.62
CA ASN A 161 -22.75 10.35 5.81
C ASN A 161 -21.28 10.47 5.34
N LEU A 162 -20.38 9.63 5.83
CA LEU A 162 -18.96 9.60 5.49
C LEU A 162 -18.60 8.47 4.52
N LYS A 163 -19.54 7.58 4.19
CA LYS A 163 -19.32 6.43 3.30
C LYS A 163 -18.73 6.84 1.95
N GLU A 164 -19.31 7.84 1.29
CA GLU A 164 -18.80 8.32 0.01
C GLU A 164 -17.35 8.82 0.13
N PHE A 165 -17.05 9.51 1.23
CA PHE A 165 -15.72 10.03 1.50
C PHE A 165 -14.71 8.90 1.74
N ARG A 166 -15.08 7.86 2.52
CA ARG A 166 -14.26 6.64 2.69
C ARG A 166 -13.98 5.93 1.37
N VAL A 167 -15.01 5.73 0.54
CA VAL A 167 -14.89 5.10 -0.78
C VAL A 167 -13.97 5.90 -1.70
N ASN A 168 -14.10 7.22 -1.72
CA ASN A 168 -13.27 8.09 -2.55
C ASN A 168 -11.81 8.11 -2.08
N THR A 169 -11.57 8.13 -0.76
CA THR A 169 -10.22 7.99 -0.19
C THR A 169 -9.57 6.66 -0.53
N ARG A 170 -10.33 5.55 -0.48
CA ARG A 170 -9.84 4.22 -0.92
C ARG A 170 -9.45 4.25 -2.40
N LYS A 171 -10.29 4.79 -3.27
CA LYS A 171 -10.01 4.89 -4.72
C LYS A 171 -8.72 5.66 -5.00
N SER A 172 -8.55 6.86 -4.42
CA SER A 172 -7.34 7.65 -4.61
C SER A 172 -6.10 6.99 -4.01
N THR A 173 -6.25 6.29 -2.88
CA THR A 173 -5.16 5.51 -2.27
C THR A 173 -4.71 4.41 -3.23
N LEU A 174 -5.62 3.55 -3.69
CA LEU A 174 -5.29 2.46 -4.61
C LEU A 174 -4.69 2.98 -5.92
N PHE A 175 -5.24 4.05 -6.48
CA PHE A 175 -4.70 4.69 -7.67
C PHE A 175 -3.24 5.11 -7.47
N PHE A 176 -2.95 5.84 -6.39
CA PHE A 176 -1.60 6.29 -6.08
C PHE A 176 -0.63 5.13 -5.81
N LEU A 177 -1.05 4.11 -5.06
CA LEU A 177 -0.20 2.95 -4.77
C LEU A 177 0.10 2.13 -6.03
N ASN A 178 -0.85 2.04 -6.96
CA ASN A 178 -0.61 1.43 -8.26
C ASN A 178 0.40 2.21 -9.09
N GLN A 179 0.37 3.55 -9.07
CA GLN A 179 1.40 4.35 -9.73
C GLN A 179 2.80 4.11 -9.15
N ILE A 180 2.91 3.96 -7.83
CA ILE A 180 4.17 3.56 -7.19
C ILE A 180 4.62 2.18 -7.67
N ALA A 181 3.70 1.20 -7.68
CA ALA A 181 4.02 -0.17 -8.07
C ALA A 181 4.46 -0.27 -9.55
N GLU A 182 3.80 0.47 -10.45
CA GLU A 182 4.16 0.56 -11.86
C GLU A 182 5.53 1.22 -12.05
N ASP A 183 5.83 2.31 -11.32
CA ASP A 183 7.15 2.95 -11.38
C ASP A 183 8.25 2.01 -10.85
N PHE A 184 7.95 1.28 -9.78
CA PHE A 184 8.84 0.28 -9.21
C PHE A 184 9.13 -0.85 -10.21
N GLU A 185 8.11 -1.44 -10.83
CA GLU A 185 8.27 -2.44 -11.89
C GLU A 185 9.13 -1.95 -13.04
N ARG A 186 8.84 -0.75 -13.53
CA ARG A 186 9.59 -0.13 -14.63
C ARG A 186 11.06 0.03 -14.31
N LYS A 187 11.40 0.35 -13.05
CA LYS A 187 12.79 0.45 -12.61
C LYS A 187 13.52 -0.89 -12.66
N PHE A 188 12.80 -1.99 -12.49
CA PHE A 188 13.29 -3.35 -12.69
C PHE A 188 13.10 -3.87 -14.11
N GLY A 189 12.68 -3.02 -15.06
CA GLY A 189 12.61 -3.33 -16.49
C GLY A 189 11.41 -4.18 -16.89
N TYR A 190 10.32 -4.09 -16.13
CA TYR A 190 9.02 -4.68 -16.44
C TYR A 190 8.05 -3.62 -16.98
#